data_AF-A0A1A8JQG1-F1
#
_entry.id   AF-A0A1A8JQG1-F1
#
_cell.length_a   1.000
_cell.length_b   1.000
_cell.length_c   1.000
_cell.angle_alpha   90.00
_cell.angle_beta   90.00
_cell.angle_gamma   90.00
#
_symmetry.space_group_name_H-M   'P 1'
#
loop_
_entity.id
_entity.type
_entity.pdbx_description
1 polymer ?
#
loop_
_entity_poly.entity_id
_entity_poly.type
_entity_poly.pdbx_seq_one_letter_code
_entity_poly.pdbx_strand_id
1 'polypeptide(L)'
;MFSTGILVLTSPLQTLPLRIAPVLSSAAQLVDRTLYVHLHPGLNLGSAVQPRPVFIPPVVELSTLITRLYSNAADVCGHLDVRVLLTNIRACGGSTTPNTPFPTPHHLFHSPEVVLTDFAPQDSLQPHEVTQYLEKYTCCCYACKPNIPLVLLQPQLLKQQEKEDCLMNEEKKAEPLETYSDVVVGGTFDRLHGAHKTLLSISCLLASRRIVIGVCDRAMLKKKVLKELIEPYSVRVQKLQEFLKDTKPSLQVEIVPLEDPFGVSVVDPQLKCIVVSEETKKGGEAVNKKRLENGLPALVLHEILLLKDIHRNEIEEEKISSSSLRSRLLGTLLRPPKDSSHLPPRPYVIGLTGGSGSGKSSIAKQLEALGAVWIDCDKLGHEVYQLGGDAYHRVLREFGSEIVNKDKTINRRALGKKVFGNQERLKCLTDIMWPEIAKLVMKRISQARDEGKQVCVVDAAVLLEAGWTDLVHEVWVTIIPEEEAVLRITERDGVSTEDALHRLQSQWSDGKQVEHANVVLSTLWEPEVTQKQVLKAWSLLQERIEQKPEGL
;
A
#
# COMPACT_ATOMS: atom_id res chain seq x y z
N MET A 1 2.65 -24.06 7.83
CA MET A 1 3.19 -22.71 8.11
C MET A 1 2.45 -22.13 9.29
N PHE A 2 3.14 -21.37 10.12
CA PHE A 2 2.58 -20.62 11.24
C PHE A 2 2.15 -19.24 10.76
N SER A 3 1.06 -18.70 11.30
CA SER A 3 0.63 -17.34 10.94
C SER A 3 1.63 -16.30 11.43
N THR A 4 2.12 -16.47 12.66
CA THR A 4 2.95 -15.49 13.34
C THR A 4 4.13 -16.17 14.01
N GLY A 5 5.34 -15.65 13.81
CA GLY A 5 6.55 -16.14 14.45
C GLY A 5 7.33 -15.05 15.16
N ILE A 6 8.15 -15.43 16.14
CA ILE A 6 9.13 -14.56 16.76
C ILE A 6 10.54 -15.10 16.55
N LEU A 7 11.38 -14.35 15.85
CA LEU A 7 12.77 -14.62 15.60
C LEU A 7 13.64 -13.95 16.68
N VAL A 8 14.25 -14.76 17.53
CA VAL A 8 15.20 -14.32 18.54
C VAL A 8 16.61 -14.40 17.96
N LEU A 9 17.17 -13.23 17.63
CA LEU A 9 18.54 -13.10 17.14
C LEU A 9 19.52 -12.99 18.30
N THR A 10 20.37 -14.01 18.41
CA THR A 10 21.31 -14.22 19.51
C THR A 10 22.77 -14.04 19.09
N SER A 11 23.09 -14.12 17.79
CA SER A 11 24.46 -13.94 17.32
C SER A 11 25.01 -12.55 17.70
N PRO A 12 26.33 -12.41 17.91
CA PRO A 12 26.95 -11.11 18.16
C PRO A 12 26.64 -10.08 17.06
N LEU A 13 26.48 -8.81 17.43
CA LEU A 13 26.13 -7.70 16.50
C LEU A 13 27.05 -7.61 15.28
N GLN A 14 28.33 -7.96 15.42
CA GLN A 14 29.32 -7.92 14.35
C GLN A 14 29.12 -9.01 13.29
N THR A 15 28.57 -10.16 13.69
CA THR A 15 28.38 -11.34 12.82
C THR A 15 26.97 -11.40 12.23
N LEU A 16 25.99 -10.82 12.91
CA LEU A 16 24.58 -10.80 12.49
C LEU A 16 24.36 -10.32 11.04
N PRO A 17 25.03 -9.24 10.54
CA PRO A 17 24.80 -8.77 9.20
C PRO A 17 25.05 -9.80 8.09
N LEU A 18 25.98 -10.75 8.31
CA LEU A 18 26.29 -11.81 7.35
C LEU A 18 25.25 -12.95 7.39
N ARG A 19 24.53 -13.10 8.51
CA ARG A 19 23.58 -14.20 8.75
C ARG A 19 22.12 -13.80 8.52
N ILE A 20 21.80 -12.50 8.49
CA ILE A 20 20.41 -12.02 8.40
C ILE A 20 19.67 -12.60 7.19
N ALA A 21 20.20 -12.49 5.97
CA ALA A 21 19.47 -12.91 4.78
C ALA A 21 19.15 -14.43 4.77
N PRO A 22 20.11 -15.34 5.03
CA PRO A 22 19.81 -16.76 5.17
C PRO A 22 18.81 -17.10 6.28
N VAL A 23 18.91 -16.42 7.43
CA VAL A 23 18.01 -16.64 8.57
C VAL A 23 16.59 -16.18 8.24
N LEU A 24 16.44 -15.00 7.62
CA LEU A 24 15.14 -14.49 7.17
C LEU A 24 14.53 -15.39 6.09
N SER A 25 15.34 -15.90 5.15
CA SER A 25 14.88 -16.85 4.13
C SER A 25 14.29 -18.11 4.75
N SER A 26 14.98 -18.67 5.75
CA SER A 26 14.52 -19.87 6.46
C SER A 26 13.27 -19.58 7.29
N ALA A 27 13.20 -18.43 7.94
CA ALA A 27 12.02 -18.00 8.69
C ALA A 27 10.79 -17.83 7.78
N ALA A 28 10.99 -17.32 6.57
CA ALA A 28 9.92 -17.08 5.60
C ALA A 28 9.30 -18.36 5.01
N GLN A 29 9.97 -19.50 5.12
CA GLN A 29 9.39 -20.80 4.76
C GLN A 29 8.44 -21.33 5.84
N LEU A 30 8.56 -20.82 7.07
CA LEU A 30 7.83 -21.32 8.24
C LEU A 30 6.69 -20.40 8.66
N VAL A 31 6.82 -19.09 8.43
CA VAL A 31 5.88 -18.04 8.84
C VAL A 31 5.22 -17.42 7.61
N ASP A 32 3.92 -17.13 7.68
CA ASP A 32 3.13 -16.66 6.54
C ASP A 32 2.69 -15.17 6.63
N ARG A 33 2.45 -14.63 7.84
CA ARG A 33 1.94 -13.24 7.99
C ARG A 33 2.88 -12.29 8.68
N THR A 34 3.25 -12.56 9.93
CA THR A 34 3.98 -11.59 10.77
C THR A 34 5.19 -12.25 11.40
N LEU A 35 6.37 -11.62 11.21
CA LEU A 35 7.62 -12.05 11.80
C LEU A 35 8.15 -10.97 12.74
N TYR A 36 8.02 -11.20 14.04
CA TYR A 36 8.63 -10.36 15.05
C TYR A 36 10.11 -10.68 15.18
N VAL A 37 10.97 -9.66 15.28
CA VAL A 37 12.41 -9.85 15.44
C VAL A 37 12.84 -9.26 16.77
N HIS A 38 13.21 -10.12 17.70
CA HIS A 38 13.74 -9.76 19.03
C HIS A 38 15.26 -9.84 19.02
N LEU A 39 15.93 -8.77 19.43
CA LEU A 39 17.38 -8.67 19.43
C LEU A 39 17.93 -8.92 20.83
N HIS A 40 18.76 -9.96 20.97
CA HIS A 40 19.54 -10.21 22.19
C HIS A 40 20.95 -10.73 21.84
N PRO A 41 21.77 -9.90 21.18
CA PRO A 41 23.11 -10.29 20.75
C PRO A 41 23.96 -10.72 21.95
N GLY A 42 24.65 -11.86 21.81
CA GLY A 42 25.51 -12.40 22.86
C GLY A 42 24.76 -13.10 23.99
N LEU A 43 23.50 -13.52 23.77
CA LEU A 43 22.76 -14.35 24.73
C LEU A 43 23.54 -15.65 25.01
N ASN A 44 24.08 -15.78 26.22
CA ASN A 44 24.80 -16.98 26.64
C ASN A 44 23.86 -17.92 27.40
N LEU A 45 23.54 -19.06 26.79
CA LEU A 45 22.69 -20.11 27.38
C LEU A 45 23.49 -21.20 28.13
N GLY A 46 24.82 -21.10 28.19
CA GLY A 46 25.73 -22.08 28.80
C GLY A 46 25.97 -21.94 30.30
N SER A 47 25.35 -20.96 30.96
CA SER A 47 25.44 -20.76 32.41
C SER A 47 24.30 -21.48 33.14
N ALA A 48 24.57 -22.06 34.31
CA ALA A 48 23.56 -22.69 35.18
C ALA A 48 22.47 -21.71 35.70
N VAL A 49 22.59 -20.42 35.40
CA VAL A 49 21.64 -19.37 35.75
C VAL A 49 20.60 -19.22 34.63
N GLN A 50 19.30 -19.23 34.98
CA GLN A 50 18.23 -19.01 34.01
C GLN A 50 18.43 -17.70 33.23
N PRO A 51 18.33 -17.71 31.88
CA PRO A 51 18.51 -16.51 31.07
C PRO A 51 17.40 -15.51 31.38
N ARG A 52 17.79 -14.29 31.76
CA ARG A 52 16.86 -13.19 32.02
C ARG A 52 17.00 -12.13 30.94
N PRO A 53 15.89 -11.47 30.55
CA PRO A 53 15.96 -10.34 29.64
C PRO A 53 16.78 -9.19 30.25
N VAL A 54 17.73 -8.65 29.49
CA VAL A 54 18.57 -7.52 29.90
C VAL A 54 18.33 -6.32 28.98
N PHE A 55 18.50 -5.11 29.51
CA PHE A 55 18.48 -3.90 28.70
C PHE A 55 19.74 -3.80 27.83
N ILE A 56 19.56 -3.48 26.56
CA ILE A 56 20.64 -3.24 25.60
C ILE A 56 20.74 -1.74 25.36
N PRO A 57 21.94 -1.14 25.44
CA PRO A 57 22.12 0.27 25.12
C PRO A 57 21.92 0.52 23.61
N PRO A 58 21.36 1.68 23.23
CA PRO A 58 21.29 2.09 21.83
C PRO A 58 22.70 2.45 21.34
N VAL A 59 23.16 1.77 20.28
CA VAL A 59 24.46 1.96 19.65
C VAL A 59 24.31 2.13 18.14
N VAL A 60 25.29 2.74 17.47
CA VAL A 60 25.26 3.01 16.02
C VAL A 60 25.18 1.72 15.20
N GLU A 61 25.80 0.64 15.67
CA GLU A 61 25.74 -0.67 15.00
C GLU A 61 24.31 -1.23 14.98
N LEU A 62 23.50 -0.91 16.00
CA LEU A 62 22.12 -1.38 16.10
C LEU A 62 21.21 -0.65 15.10
N SER A 63 21.37 0.66 14.90
CA SER A 63 20.63 1.38 13.88
C SER A 63 20.97 0.86 12.47
N THR A 64 22.27 0.61 12.22
CA THR A 64 22.75 0.01 10.97
C THR A 64 22.18 -1.40 10.77
N LEU A 65 22.11 -2.20 11.84
CA LEU A 65 21.52 -3.54 11.80
C LEU A 65 20.04 -3.49 11.43
N ILE A 66 19.25 -2.60 12.05
CA ILE A 66 17.82 -2.43 11.76
C ILE A 66 17.60 -2.09 10.28
N THR A 67 18.39 -1.16 9.74
CA THR A 67 18.32 -0.80 8.31
C THR A 67 18.60 -1.99 7.41
N ARG A 68 19.64 -2.79 7.72
CA ARG A 68 19.96 -4.02 6.97
C ARG A 68 18.86 -5.07 7.11
N LEU A 69 18.26 -5.21 8.28
CA LEU A 69 17.20 -6.19 8.55
C LEU A 69 15.98 -5.93 7.67
N TYR A 70 15.50 -4.68 7.62
CA TYR A 70 14.36 -4.32 6.76
C TYR A 70 14.70 -4.37 5.26
N SER A 71 15.93 -4.05 4.87
CA SER A 71 16.38 -4.20 3.48
C SER A 71 16.34 -5.67 3.05
N ASN A 72 17.02 -6.55 3.78
CA ASN A 72 17.03 -7.99 3.47
C ASN A 72 15.63 -8.61 3.58
N ALA A 73 14.78 -8.13 4.50
CA ALA A 73 13.41 -8.59 4.61
C ALA A 73 12.59 -8.24 3.36
N ALA A 74 12.77 -7.04 2.80
CA ALA A 74 12.11 -6.66 1.56
C ALA A 74 12.53 -7.58 0.39
N ASP A 75 13.80 -7.97 0.34
CA ASP A 75 14.36 -8.79 -0.75
C ASP A 75 13.98 -10.28 -0.66
N VAL A 76 14.02 -10.83 0.56
CA VAL A 76 13.95 -12.29 0.79
C VAL A 76 12.56 -12.72 1.26
N CYS A 77 11.85 -11.86 1.99
CA CYS A 77 10.56 -12.21 2.58
C CYS A 77 9.53 -11.07 2.50
N GLY A 78 9.45 -10.40 1.33
CA GLY A 78 8.59 -9.24 1.10
C GLY A 78 7.08 -9.47 1.30
N HIS A 79 6.62 -10.73 1.40
CA HIS A 79 5.24 -11.07 1.76
C HIS A 79 4.97 -10.95 3.28
N LEU A 80 6.00 -10.94 4.12
CA LEU A 80 5.88 -10.89 5.57
C LEU A 80 5.85 -9.47 6.12
N ASP A 81 4.99 -9.27 7.12
CA ASP A 81 5.08 -8.12 8.02
C ASP A 81 6.19 -8.33 9.05
N VAL A 82 7.43 -8.00 8.68
CA VAL A 82 8.56 -8.02 9.61
C VAL A 82 8.49 -6.80 10.55
N ARG A 83 8.63 -7.00 11.87
CA ARG A 83 8.66 -5.94 12.89
C ARG A 83 9.82 -6.16 13.87
N VAL A 84 10.75 -5.20 13.94
CA VAL A 84 11.83 -5.25 14.94
C VAL A 84 11.32 -4.74 16.28
N LEU A 85 11.53 -5.52 17.34
CA LEU A 85 11.12 -5.22 18.71
C LEU A 85 12.25 -4.49 19.44
N LEU A 86 11.96 -3.30 19.97
CA LEU A 86 12.88 -2.45 20.72
C LEU A 86 12.50 -2.38 22.21
N THR A 87 11.77 -3.38 22.68
CA THR A 87 11.23 -3.51 24.05
C THR A 87 12.33 -3.57 25.12
N ASN A 88 13.45 -4.24 24.82
CA ASN A 88 14.60 -4.34 25.73
C ASN A 88 15.71 -3.32 25.42
N ILE A 89 15.46 -2.29 24.60
CA ILE A 89 16.48 -1.29 24.27
C ILE A 89 16.24 0.00 25.05
N ARG A 90 17.27 0.48 25.75
CA ARG A 90 17.16 1.64 26.64
C ARG A 90 18.48 2.41 26.74
N ALA A 91 18.43 3.74 26.62
CA ALA A 91 19.58 4.59 26.89
C ALA A 91 20.01 4.50 28.36
N CYS A 92 21.33 4.41 28.60
CA CYS A 92 21.89 4.42 29.94
C CYS A 92 21.74 5.82 30.56
N GLY A 93 20.71 6.01 31.39
CA GLY A 93 20.47 7.28 32.09
C GLY A 93 19.46 7.17 33.23
N GLY A 94 19.96 7.14 34.48
CA GLY A 94 19.42 7.79 35.67
C GLY A 94 17.99 7.53 36.19
N SER A 95 17.20 6.59 35.68
CA SER A 95 15.82 6.40 36.19
C SER A 95 15.71 5.36 37.30
N THR A 96 14.84 5.61 38.28
CA THR A 96 14.44 4.75 39.41
C THR A 96 13.51 3.57 39.04
N THR A 97 13.35 3.24 37.76
CA THR A 97 12.43 2.17 37.32
C THR A 97 13.05 0.78 37.47
N PRO A 98 12.24 -0.30 37.64
CA PRO A 98 12.73 -1.64 37.88
C PRO A 98 13.75 -2.09 36.82
N ASN A 99 14.78 -2.79 37.28
CA ASN A 99 15.97 -3.17 36.50
C ASN A 99 15.70 -4.26 35.43
N THR A 100 14.43 -4.54 35.11
CA THR A 100 13.99 -5.63 34.23
C THR A 100 13.19 -5.08 33.05
N PRO A 101 13.54 -5.41 31.78
CA PRO A 101 12.83 -4.90 30.61
C PRO A 101 11.40 -5.42 30.49
N PHE A 102 11.09 -6.56 31.11
CA PHE A 102 9.78 -7.20 31.07
C PHE A 102 9.32 -7.53 32.50
N PRO A 103 8.69 -6.58 33.20
CA PRO A 103 8.09 -6.85 34.52
C PRO A 103 6.89 -7.81 34.39
N THR A 104 6.19 -7.74 33.27
CA THR A 104 5.17 -8.70 32.82
C THR A 104 5.40 -8.99 31.34
N PRO A 105 5.07 -10.21 30.85
CA PRO A 105 5.19 -10.52 29.42
C PRO A 105 4.38 -9.52 28.58
N HIS A 106 5.00 -8.97 27.54
CA HIS A 106 4.36 -8.00 26.67
C HIS A 106 3.39 -8.69 25.70
N HIS A 107 2.23 -8.07 25.49
CA HIS A 107 1.25 -8.56 24.53
C HIS A 107 1.51 -7.91 23.17
N LEU A 108 2.06 -8.70 22.24
CA LEU A 108 2.14 -8.34 20.83
C LEU A 108 0.75 -8.39 20.20
N PHE A 109 0.53 -7.57 19.17
CA PHE A 109 -0.76 -7.51 18.48
C PHE A 109 -1.19 -8.86 17.91
N HIS A 110 -0.25 -9.60 17.32
CA HIS A 110 -0.42 -11.00 16.94
C HIS A 110 0.36 -11.90 17.89
N SER A 111 -0.32 -12.82 18.57
CA SER A 111 0.35 -13.76 19.47
C SER A 111 1.27 -14.71 18.68
N PRO A 112 2.56 -14.83 19.04
CA PRO A 112 3.47 -15.75 18.36
C PRO A 112 3.00 -17.21 18.46
N GLU A 113 3.10 -17.93 17.35
CA GLU A 113 2.78 -19.36 17.25
C GLU A 113 4.03 -20.23 17.14
N VAL A 114 5.19 -19.64 16.83
CA VAL A 114 6.48 -20.31 16.74
C VAL A 114 7.60 -19.39 17.20
N VAL A 115 8.60 -19.94 17.89
CA VAL A 115 9.86 -19.28 18.21
C VAL A 115 10.94 -19.77 17.24
N LEU A 116 11.60 -18.83 16.57
CA LEU A 116 12.70 -19.08 15.66
C LEU A 116 13.98 -18.50 16.28
N THR A 117 15.13 -19.11 16.06
CA THR A 117 16.40 -18.55 16.54
C THR A 117 17.57 -18.92 15.64
N ASP A 118 18.57 -18.05 15.57
CA ASP A 118 19.85 -18.25 14.87
C ASP A 118 20.94 -18.86 15.78
N PHE A 119 20.57 -19.27 17.00
CA PHE A 119 21.49 -19.77 18.02
C PHE A 119 22.29 -20.96 17.49
N ALA A 120 23.62 -20.85 17.53
CA ALA A 120 24.53 -21.94 17.23
C ALA A 120 24.83 -22.71 18.52
N PRO A 121 24.35 -23.97 18.68
CA PRO A 121 24.67 -24.76 19.86
C PRO A 121 26.19 -24.98 19.95
N GLN A 122 26.77 -24.68 21.10
CA GLN A 122 28.14 -25.08 21.42
C GLN A 122 28.17 -26.57 21.76
N ASP A 123 29.31 -27.25 21.55
CA ASP A 123 29.49 -28.71 21.68
C ASP A 123 29.07 -29.30 23.06
N SER A 124 28.84 -28.47 24.07
CA SER A 124 28.48 -28.86 25.45
C SER A 124 26.99 -28.91 25.78
N LEU A 125 26.10 -28.33 24.96
CA LEU A 125 24.66 -28.18 25.25
C LEU A 125 23.81 -29.05 24.32
N GLN A 126 22.91 -29.86 24.91
CA GLN A 126 21.98 -30.66 24.11
C GLN A 126 20.93 -29.74 23.45
N PRO A 127 20.53 -29.97 22.17
CA PRO A 127 19.53 -29.15 21.47
C PRO A 127 18.19 -29.00 22.22
N HIS A 128 17.79 -30.03 22.97
CA HIS A 128 16.58 -30.02 23.79
C HIS A 128 16.66 -29.02 24.96
N GLU A 129 17.82 -28.83 25.57
CA GLU A 129 17.99 -27.88 26.68
C GLU A 129 17.93 -26.44 26.18
N VAL A 130 18.63 -26.15 25.07
CA VAL A 130 18.57 -24.85 24.38
C VAL A 130 17.13 -24.47 24.05
N THR A 131 16.35 -25.44 23.56
CA THR A 131 14.94 -25.26 23.22
C THR A 131 14.10 -24.86 24.42
N GLN A 132 14.22 -25.59 25.54
CA GLN A 132 13.49 -25.27 26.77
C GLN A 132 13.88 -23.91 27.36
N TYR A 133 15.16 -23.53 27.29
CA TYR A 133 15.62 -22.25 27.78
C TYR A 133 15.09 -21.08 26.96
N LEU A 134 15.11 -21.18 25.63
CA LEU A 134 14.60 -20.14 24.73
C LEU A 134 13.08 -20.03 24.77
N GLU A 135 12.36 -21.14 24.95
CA GLU A 135 10.92 -21.11 25.20
C GLU A 135 10.62 -20.31 26.47
N LYS A 136 11.25 -20.66 27.59
CA LYS A 136 11.08 -19.94 28.86
C LYS A 136 11.47 -18.46 28.75
N TYR A 137 12.59 -18.17 28.09
CA TYR A 137 13.05 -16.81 27.85
C TYR A 137 12.02 -16.00 27.06
N THR A 138 11.52 -16.55 25.96
CA THR A 138 10.52 -15.88 25.11
C THR A 138 9.22 -15.65 25.87
N CYS A 139 8.75 -16.64 26.64
CA CYS A 139 7.56 -16.52 27.49
C CYS A 139 7.71 -15.51 28.65
N CYS A 140 8.94 -15.23 29.09
CA CYS A 140 9.20 -14.13 30.03
C CYS A 140 9.10 -12.76 29.34
N CYS A 141 9.48 -12.66 28.07
CA CYS A 141 9.42 -11.43 27.30
C CYS A 141 8.01 -11.13 26.76
N TYR A 142 7.32 -12.15 26.26
CA TYR A 142 6.10 -11.99 25.46
C TYR A 142 5.03 -13.01 25.86
N ALA A 143 3.77 -12.60 25.75
CA ALA A 143 2.63 -13.48 25.96
C ALA A 143 2.51 -14.47 24.79
N CYS A 144 2.89 -15.73 25.04
CA CYS A 144 2.85 -16.83 24.08
C CYS A 144 1.88 -17.93 24.51
N LYS A 145 1.44 -18.78 23.57
CA LYS A 145 0.72 -20.02 23.90
C LYS A 145 1.65 -20.95 24.69
N PRO A 146 1.13 -21.74 25.66
CA PRO A 146 1.95 -22.74 26.34
C PRO A 146 2.44 -23.80 25.35
N ASN A 147 3.68 -24.27 25.50
CA ASN A 147 4.35 -25.23 24.61
C ASN A 147 4.51 -24.72 23.17
N ILE A 148 4.91 -23.45 23.02
CA ILE A 148 5.15 -22.85 21.71
C ILE A 148 6.29 -23.60 20.99
N PRO A 149 6.09 -24.07 19.74
CA PRO A 149 7.13 -24.78 19.00
C PRO A 149 8.35 -23.88 18.79
N LEU A 150 9.54 -24.46 18.90
CA LEU A 150 10.80 -23.78 18.66
C LEU A 150 11.56 -24.42 17.50
N VAL A 151 12.08 -23.59 16.60
CA VAL A 151 12.85 -24.02 15.44
C VAL A 151 14.21 -23.33 15.44
N LEU A 152 15.27 -24.14 15.48
CA LEU A 152 16.64 -23.69 15.28
C LEU A 152 16.87 -23.49 13.78
N LEU A 153 17.06 -22.23 13.37
CA LEU A 153 17.41 -21.90 12.01
C LEU A 153 18.92 -22.11 11.87
N GLN A 154 19.32 -23.24 11.32
CA GLN A 154 20.71 -23.49 10.92
C GLN A 154 20.88 -23.08 9.45
N PRO A 155 21.32 -21.85 9.15
CA PRO A 155 21.79 -21.56 7.81
C PRO A 155 23.06 -22.39 7.58
N GLN A 156 23.05 -23.23 6.56
CA GLN A 156 24.25 -23.93 6.07
C GLN A 156 25.26 -22.87 5.62
N LEU A 157 26.10 -22.40 6.54
CA LEU A 157 27.12 -21.40 6.23
C LEU A 157 28.25 -22.07 5.44
N LEU A 158 28.56 -21.46 4.30
CA LEU A 158 29.76 -21.68 3.49
C LEU A 158 30.99 -21.56 4.40
N LYS A 159 31.50 -22.70 4.86
CA LYS A 159 32.69 -22.85 5.74
C LYS A 159 33.99 -22.20 5.23
N GLN A 160 33.96 -21.51 4.08
CA GLN A 160 35.14 -20.90 3.46
C GLN A 160 35.31 -19.41 3.75
N GLN A 161 34.25 -18.65 4.05
CA GLN A 161 34.38 -17.19 4.34
C GLN A 161 34.60 -16.85 5.82
N GLU A 162 34.17 -17.71 6.76
CA GLU A 162 34.40 -17.48 8.20
C GLU A 162 35.88 -17.57 8.60
N LYS A 163 36.72 -18.30 7.84
CA LYS A 163 38.14 -18.49 8.19
C LYS A 163 39.05 -17.34 7.80
N GLU A 164 38.70 -16.54 6.79
CA GLU A 164 39.57 -15.43 6.35
C GLU A 164 39.32 -14.13 7.14
N ASP A 165 38.08 -13.84 7.57
CA ASP A 165 37.76 -12.59 8.27
C ASP A 165 37.89 -12.67 9.81
N CYS A 166 37.90 -13.86 10.41
CA CYS A 166 38.20 -14.02 11.84
C CYS A 166 39.63 -13.63 12.21
N LEU A 167 40.54 -13.50 11.23
CA LEU A 167 41.93 -13.11 11.44
C LEU A 167 42.14 -11.58 11.42
N MET A 168 41.10 -10.79 11.15
CA MET A 168 41.18 -9.34 11.05
C MET A 168 39.99 -8.68 11.74
N ASN A 169 39.94 -8.59 13.07
CA ASN A 169 39.13 -7.57 13.75
C ASN A 169 39.52 -7.41 15.22
N GLU A 170 40.19 -6.30 15.53
CA GLU A 170 40.28 -5.78 16.89
C GLU A 170 38.89 -5.42 17.43
N GLU A 171 38.65 -5.64 18.72
CA GLU A 171 37.41 -5.27 19.43
C GLU A 171 37.17 -3.75 19.38
N LYS A 172 36.58 -3.24 18.30
CA LYS A 172 36.07 -1.86 18.28
C LYS A 172 34.92 -1.74 19.29
N LYS A 173 35.09 -0.88 20.29
CA LYS A 173 34.03 -0.48 21.22
C LYS A 173 32.86 0.10 20.43
N ALA A 174 31.65 -0.41 20.67
CA ALA A 174 30.43 0.08 20.06
C ALA A 174 30.18 1.55 20.42
N GLU A 175 29.91 2.38 19.40
CA GLU A 175 29.69 3.81 19.60
C GLU A 175 28.28 4.07 20.14
N PRO A 176 28.13 4.82 21.25
CA PRO A 176 26.81 5.11 21.82
C PRO A 176 26.01 6.00 20.86
N LEU A 177 24.73 5.67 20.68
CA LEU A 177 23.82 6.47 19.87
C LEU A 177 23.20 7.57 20.75
N GLU A 178 23.25 8.82 20.28
CA GLU A 178 22.59 9.94 20.98
C GLU A 178 21.07 9.74 20.97
N THR A 179 20.44 9.93 22.13
CA THR A 179 18.98 9.82 22.29
C THR A 179 18.38 11.12 22.80
N TYR A 180 17.16 11.41 22.37
CA TYR A 180 16.45 12.65 22.69
C TYR A 180 15.17 12.35 23.48
N SER A 181 14.68 13.33 24.26
CA SER A 181 13.42 13.18 25.01
C SER A 181 12.22 13.06 24.08
N ASP A 182 12.18 13.92 23.07
CA ASP A 182 11.04 14.17 22.21
C ASP A 182 11.50 14.22 20.75
N VAL A 183 11.03 13.25 19.96
CA VAL A 183 11.40 13.07 18.55
C VAL A 183 10.18 13.25 17.67
N VAL A 184 10.32 13.96 16.55
CA VAL A 184 9.27 14.12 15.54
C VAL A 184 9.68 13.48 14.22
N VAL A 185 8.72 12.87 13.53
CA VAL A 185 8.88 12.34 12.17
C VAL A 185 7.61 12.60 11.37
N GLY A 186 7.74 12.89 10.08
CA GLY A 186 6.64 13.20 9.19
C GLY A 186 6.65 12.33 7.94
N GLY A 187 5.49 11.95 7.43
CA GLY A 187 5.41 11.11 6.24
C GLY A 187 3.99 10.83 5.77
N THR A 188 3.88 10.24 4.58
CA THR A 188 2.58 9.76 4.08
C THR A 188 2.17 8.46 4.76
N PHE A 189 3.13 7.58 5.10
CA PHE A 189 2.89 6.30 5.79
C PHE A 189 1.78 5.46 5.13
N ASP A 190 1.70 5.52 3.80
CA ASP A 190 0.79 4.70 3.01
C ASP A 190 1.40 3.30 2.85
N ARG A 191 0.64 2.27 3.26
CA ARG A 191 1.04 0.84 3.23
C ARG A 191 2.46 0.61 3.76
N LEU A 192 2.61 0.64 5.09
CA LEU A 192 3.91 0.52 5.78
C LEU A 192 4.82 -0.58 5.19
N HIS A 193 5.90 -0.14 4.54
CA HIS A 193 6.91 -0.99 3.90
C HIS A 193 8.28 -0.79 4.57
N GLY A 194 9.30 -1.53 4.12
CA GLY A 194 10.64 -1.56 4.74
C GLY A 194 11.21 -0.18 5.07
N ALA A 195 11.19 0.77 4.13
CA ALA A 195 11.68 2.13 4.37
C ALA A 195 10.91 2.89 5.47
N HIS A 196 9.58 2.83 5.52
CA HIS A 196 8.81 3.41 6.63
C HIS A 196 9.16 2.74 7.96
N LYS A 197 9.25 1.41 7.97
CA LYS A 197 9.56 0.65 9.18
C LYS A 197 10.97 0.96 9.70
N THR A 198 11.95 1.13 8.81
CA THR A 198 13.30 1.60 9.15
C THR A 198 13.26 2.99 9.77
N LEU A 199 12.62 3.95 9.09
CA LEU A 199 12.47 5.33 9.57
C LEU A 199 11.84 5.36 10.97
N LEU A 200 10.69 4.70 11.15
CA LEU A 200 9.97 4.64 12.42
C LEU A 200 10.74 3.90 13.53
N SER A 201 11.39 2.78 13.21
CA SER A 201 12.16 2.01 14.19
C SER A 201 13.37 2.79 14.68
N ILE A 202 14.07 3.51 13.79
CA ILE A 202 15.18 4.38 14.18
C ILE A 202 14.66 5.60 14.95
N SER A 203 13.53 6.20 14.56
CA SER A 203 12.90 7.25 15.39
C SER A 203 12.55 6.76 16.79
N CYS A 204 12.06 5.53 16.93
CA CYS A 204 11.80 4.91 18.23
C CYS A 204 13.08 4.62 19.02
N LEU A 205 14.18 4.28 18.34
CA LEU A 205 15.48 4.05 18.94
C LEU A 205 16.08 5.36 19.52
N LEU A 206 15.88 6.48 18.82
CA LEU A 206 16.35 7.80 19.23
C LEU A 206 15.48 8.44 20.31
N ALA A 207 14.19 8.06 20.40
CA ALA A 207 13.27 8.62 21.39
C ALA A 207 13.37 7.91 22.75
N SER A 208 13.40 8.69 23.83
CA SER A 208 13.42 8.16 25.20
C SER A 208 12.11 8.36 25.96
N ARG A 209 11.29 9.35 25.62
CA ARG A 209 10.01 9.64 26.28
C ARG A 209 8.83 9.68 25.31
N ARG A 210 8.87 10.54 24.29
CA ARG A 210 7.74 10.81 23.39
C ARG A 210 8.18 10.80 21.94
N ILE A 211 7.32 10.25 21.08
CA ILE A 211 7.44 10.32 19.62
C ILE A 211 6.16 10.95 19.04
N VAL A 212 6.34 11.97 18.20
CA VAL A 212 5.27 12.66 17.49
C VAL A 212 5.37 12.32 16.01
N ILE A 213 4.28 11.82 15.43
CA ILE A 213 4.26 11.37 14.03
C ILE A 213 3.21 12.16 13.26
N GLY A 214 3.71 12.98 12.34
CA GLY A 214 2.87 13.70 11.39
C GLY A 214 2.51 12.82 10.20
N VAL A 215 1.22 12.57 9.99
CA VAL A 215 0.69 11.73 8.91
C VAL A 215 -0.01 12.62 7.88
N CYS A 216 0.51 12.66 6.64
CA CYS A 216 -0.07 13.48 5.55
C CYS A 216 -1.57 13.21 5.37
N ASP A 217 -2.34 14.27 5.23
CA ASP A 217 -3.77 14.20 4.92
C ASP A 217 -4.18 15.27 3.90
N ARG A 218 -5.36 15.08 3.28
CA ARG A 218 -6.06 16.01 2.38
C ARG A 218 -5.13 16.83 1.46
N ALA A 219 -4.78 18.06 1.86
CA ALA A 219 -3.99 19.00 1.07
C ALA A 219 -2.61 18.44 0.68
N MET A 220 -1.97 17.71 1.59
CA MET A 220 -0.64 17.10 1.38
C MET A 220 -0.68 15.90 0.40
N LEU A 221 -1.86 15.35 0.11
CA LEU A 221 -2.05 14.21 -0.79
C LEU A 221 -2.37 14.63 -2.24
N LYS A 222 -2.80 15.89 -2.47
CA LYS A 222 -3.33 16.34 -3.77
C LYS A 222 -2.37 16.15 -4.95
N LYS A 223 -1.06 16.28 -4.71
CA LYS A 223 0.01 16.17 -5.72
C LYS A 223 0.68 14.79 -5.77
N LYS A 224 0.22 13.83 -4.95
CA LYS A 224 0.81 12.50 -4.92
C LYS A 224 0.33 11.70 -6.13
N VAL A 225 1.26 10.97 -6.76
CA VAL A 225 0.97 10.08 -7.88
C VAL A 225 0.04 8.97 -7.41
N LEU A 226 -1.06 8.73 -8.14
CA LEU A 226 -2.13 7.78 -7.80
C LEU A 226 -2.70 8.01 -6.39
N LYS A 227 -2.97 9.27 -6.02
CA LYS A 227 -3.50 9.64 -4.68
C LYS A 227 -4.80 8.92 -4.33
N GLU A 228 -5.57 8.49 -5.34
CA GLU A 228 -6.82 7.76 -5.22
C GLU A 228 -6.63 6.36 -4.64
N LEU A 229 -5.42 5.80 -4.74
CA LEU A 229 -5.06 4.49 -4.20
C LEU A 229 -4.41 4.55 -2.80
N ILE A 230 -4.26 5.75 -2.23
CA ILE A 230 -3.72 5.95 -0.88
C ILE A 230 -4.76 5.46 0.14
N GLU A 231 -4.30 4.72 1.15
CA GLU A 231 -5.19 4.26 2.21
C GLU A 231 -5.80 5.44 3.01
N PRO A 232 -7.08 5.34 3.44
CA PRO A 232 -7.70 6.36 4.27
C PRO A 232 -6.86 6.68 5.51
N TYR A 233 -6.92 7.95 5.96
CA TYR A 233 -6.16 8.42 7.12
C TYR A 233 -6.33 7.51 8.35
N SER A 234 -7.56 7.13 8.68
CA SER A 234 -7.87 6.26 9.82
C SER A 234 -7.17 4.90 9.73
N VAL A 235 -7.14 4.27 8.56
CA VAL A 235 -6.47 2.98 8.34
C VAL A 235 -4.95 3.11 8.50
N ARG A 236 -4.36 4.17 7.96
CA ARG A 236 -2.92 4.43 8.09
C ARG A 236 -2.52 4.69 9.55
N VAL A 237 -3.31 5.48 10.27
CA VAL A 237 -3.09 5.76 11.70
C VAL A 237 -3.22 4.49 12.52
N GLN A 238 -4.24 3.66 12.28
CA GLN A 238 -4.41 2.40 13.00
C GLN A 238 -3.20 1.48 12.81
N LYS A 239 -2.77 1.25 11.57
CA LYS A 239 -1.59 0.41 11.28
C LYS A 239 -0.32 0.95 11.93
N LEU A 240 -0.16 2.27 11.95
CA LEU A 240 0.95 2.94 12.60
C LEU A 240 0.92 2.74 14.13
N GLN A 241 -0.24 2.86 14.76
CA GLN A 241 -0.43 2.60 16.19
C GLN A 241 -0.08 1.14 16.54
N GLU A 242 -0.58 0.19 15.75
CA GLU A 242 -0.28 -1.24 15.91
C GLU A 242 1.22 -1.51 15.80
N PHE A 243 1.88 -0.96 14.79
CA PHE A 243 3.32 -1.09 14.58
C PHE A 243 4.12 -0.54 15.77
N LEU A 244 3.83 0.68 16.23
CA LEU A 244 4.60 1.35 17.30
C LEU A 244 4.39 0.69 18.66
N LYS A 245 3.18 0.19 18.93
CA LYS A 245 2.85 -0.54 20.16
C LYS A 245 3.63 -1.86 20.26
N ASP A 246 3.84 -2.54 19.14
CA ASP A 246 4.70 -3.72 19.08
C ASP A 246 6.18 -3.33 19.20
N THR A 247 6.64 -2.33 18.43
CA THR A 247 8.05 -1.95 18.36
C THR A 247 8.60 -1.38 19.68
N LYS A 248 7.94 -0.39 20.29
CA LYS A 248 8.45 0.25 21.52
C LYS A 248 7.32 0.78 22.40
N PRO A 249 6.65 -0.11 23.17
CA PRO A 249 5.48 0.25 24.00
C PRO A 249 5.79 1.22 25.14
N SER A 250 7.06 1.42 25.49
CA SER A 250 7.48 2.36 26.55
C SER A 250 7.37 3.83 26.15
N LEU A 251 7.18 4.15 24.86
CA LEU A 251 7.08 5.52 24.37
C LEU A 251 5.66 6.06 24.43
N GLN A 252 5.54 7.35 24.74
CA GLN A 252 4.31 8.10 24.49
C GLN A 252 4.22 8.40 22.98
N VAL A 253 3.22 7.83 22.32
CA VAL A 253 3.01 7.99 20.88
C VAL A 253 1.90 9.00 20.63
N GLU A 254 2.20 10.03 19.86
CA GLU A 254 1.25 11.05 19.42
C GLU A 254 1.21 11.06 17.89
N ILE A 255 0.06 10.76 17.29
CA ILE A 255 -0.11 10.75 15.83
C ILE A 255 -1.06 11.88 15.45
N VAL A 256 -0.58 12.78 14.59
CA VAL A 256 -1.29 14.01 14.21
C VAL A 256 -1.45 14.10 12.70
N PRO A 257 -2.57 14.64 12.19
CA PRO A 257 -2.71 14.91 10.77
C PRO A 257 -1.78 16.04 10.33
N LEU A 258 -1.18 15.90 9.15
CA LEU A 258 -0.41 16.95 8.48
C LEU A 258 -1.22 17.52 7.32
N GLU A 259 -1.75 18.72 7.53
CA GLU A 259 -2.42 19.52 6.48
C GLU A 259 -1.44 20.41 5.71
N ASP A 260 -0.28 20.68 6.30
CA ASP A 260 0.81 21.46 5.71
C ASP A 260 2.18 20.78 5.97
N PRO A 261 3.28 21.24 5.32
CA PRO A 261 4.60 20.63 5.45
C PRO A 261 5.25 20.72 6.84
N PHE A 262 4.75 21.57 7.74
CA PHE A 262 5.33 21.86 9.04
C PHE A 262 4.55 21.19 10.19
N GLY A 263 3.23 21.35 10.22
CA GLY A 263 2.35 20.85 11.29
C GLY A 263 2.82 21.26 12.69
N VAL A 264 2.69 20.34 13.66
CA VAL A 264 3.04 20.59 15.08
C VAL A 264 4.52 20.86 15.32
N SER A 265 5.39 20.52 14.35
CA SER A 265 6.84 20.65 14.49
C SER A 265 7.32 22.10 14.61
N VAL A 266 6.52 23.09 14.20
CA VAL A 266 6.85 24.53 14.30
C VAL A 266 6.14 25.25 15.45
N VAL A 267 5.44 24.49 16.30
CA VAL A 267 4.66 25.02 17.44
C VAL A 267 5.14 24.40 18.76
N ASP A 268 5.49 23.11 18.78
CA ASP A 268 5.91 22.43 20.01
C ASP A 268 7.38 22.76 20.40
N PRO A 269 7.63 23.42 21.54
CA PRO A 269 8.98 23.75 22.02
C PRO A 269 9.70 22.57 22.69
N GLN A 270 8.98 21.50 23.07
CA GLN A 270 9.56 20.34 23.74
C GLN A 270 10.32 19.44 22.78
N LEU A 271 9.96 19.43 21.50
CA LEU A 271 10.63 18.67 20.45
C LEU A 271 12.12 19.01 20.40
N LYS A 272 12.97 17.97 20.31
CA LYS A 272 14.44 18.10 20.30
C LYS A 272 15.07 17.61 19.01
N CYS A 273 14.50 16.59 18.38
CA CYS A 273 15.05 15.99 17.17
C CYS A 273 13.95 15.77 16.13
N ILE A 274 14.29 16.03 14.86
CA ILE A 274 13.49 15.65 13.70
C ILE A 274 14.24 14.57 12.92
N VAL A 275 13.57 13.47 12.63
CA VAL A 275 14.14 12.36 11.86
C VAL A 275 13.63 12.44 10.44
N VAL A 276 14.54 12.41 9.48
CA VAL A 276 14.25 12.53 8.05
C VAL A 276 14.98 11.46 7.26
N SER A 277 14.41 11.09 6.11
CA SER A 277 15.13 10.37 5.06
C SER A 277 15.89 11.36 4.17
N GLU A 278 16.82 10.85 3.35
CA GLU A 278 17.49 11.64 2.30
C GLU A 278 16.49 12.46 1.45
N GLU A 279 15.35 11.85 1.09
CA GLU A 279 14.30 12.47 0.27
C GLU A 279 13.58 13.63 0.99
N THR A 280 13.46 13.53 2.31
CA THR A 280 12.70 14.49 3.13
C THR A 280 13.60 15.47 3.89
N LYS A 281 14.92 15.40 3.69
CA LYS A 281 15.93 16.28 4.30
C LYS A 281 15.61 17.77 4.13
N LYS A 282 15.30 18.19 2.89
CA LYS A 282 14.90 19.58 2.59
C LYS A 282 13.66 20.03 3.38
N GLY A 283 12.75 19.10 3.67
CA GLY A 283 11.59 19.35 4.52
C GLY A 283 12.00 19.61 5.98
N GLY A 284 12.91 18.82 6.53
CA GLY A 284 13.46 19.05 7.88
C GLY A 284 14.21 20.38 8.00
N GLU A 285 14.98 20.75 6.98
CA GLU A 285 15.66 22.06 6.91
C GLU A 285 14.64 23.22 6.88
N ALA A 286 13.56 23.08 6.09
CA ALA A 286 12.47 24.05 6.04
C ALA A 286 11.75 24.19 7.39
N VAL A 287 11.52 23.08 8.10
CA VAL A 287 10.97 23.10 9.47
C VAL A 287 11.87 23.91 10.40
N ASN A 288 13.19 23.68 10.37
CA ASN A 288 14.12 24.43 11.22
C ASN A 288 14.14 25.92 10.90
N LYS A 289 14.11 26.29 9.61
CA LYS A 289 13.96 27.69 9.20
C LYS A 289 12.69 28.30 9.78
N LYS A 290 11.56 27.59 9.69
CA LYS A 290 10.27 28.06 10.20
C LYS A 290 10.20 28.13 11.72
N ARG A 291 10.87 27.21 12.42
CA ARG A 291 11.03 27.24 13.88
C ARG A 291 11.78 28.49 14.34
N LEU A 292 12.89 28.83 13.67
CA LEU A 292 13.65 30.04 13.98
C LEU A 292 12.82 31.31 13.73
N GLU A 293 12.04 31.37 12.64
CA GLU A 293 11.08 32.46 12.39
C GLU A 293 10.03 32.59 13.50
N ASN A 294 9.61 31.47 14.10
CA ASN A 294 8.64 31.42 15.19
C ASN A 294 9.28 31.60 16.59
N GLY A 295 10.58 31.86 16.68
CA GLY A 295 11.29 32.02 17.97
C GLY A 295 11.53 30.71 18.74
N LEU A 296 11.45 29.56 18.06
CA LEU A 296 11.73 28.24 18.62
C LEU A 296 13.16 27.78 18.31
N PRO A 297 13.80 26.98 19.19
CA PRO A 297 15.11 26.40 18.91
C PRO A 297 15.04 25.41 17.75
N ALA A 298 16.10 25.38 16.93
CA ALA A 298 16.24 24.40 15.86
C ALA A 298 16.28 22.96 16.43
N LEU A 299 15.64 22.03 15.73
CA LEU A 299 15.68 20.61 16.02
C LEU A 299 16.98 20.02 15.49
N VAL A 300 17.53 19.05 16.22
CA VAL A 300 18.62 18.22 15.71
C VAL A 300 18.07 17.40 14.54
N LEU A 301 18.62 17.60 13.35
CA LEU A 301 18.21 16.90 12.15
C LEU A 301 18.99 15.58 12.05
N HIS A 302 18.29 14.46 12.23
CA HIS A 302 18.87 13.13 12.09
C HIS A 302 18.47 12.52 10.75
N GLU A 303 19.43 12.38 9.85
CA GLU A 303 19.24 11.83 8.50
C GLU A 303 19.47 10.31 8.50
N ILE A 304 18.52 9.56 7.96
CA ILE A 304 18.63 8.12 7.77
C ILE A 304 18.89 7.81 6.30
N LEU A 305 19.97 7.05 6.05
CA LEU A 305 20.27 6.47 4.75
C LEU A 305 19.38 5.22 4.54
N LEU A 306 18.44 5.31 3.61
CA LEU A 306 17.59 4.18 3.23
C LEU A 306 18.25 3.42 2.09
N LEU A 307 18.50 2.11 2.29
CA LEU A 307 19.08 1.22 1.29
C LEU A 307 18.15 1.03 0.07
N LYS A 308 18.74 0.79 -1.10
CA LYS A 308 18.06 0.70 -2.42
C LYS A 308 17.38 -0.67 -2.64
N ASP A 309 16.31 -0.71 -3.43
CA ASP A 309 15.56 -1.93 -3.80
C ASP A 309 16.24 -2.66 -4.98
N ILE A 310 16.36 -4.00 -4.90
CA ILE A 310 16.98 -4.84 -5.93
C ILE A 310 15.91 -5.40 -6.91
N HIS A 311 14.64 -5.53 -6.50
CA HIS A 311 13.55 -6.17 -7.27
C HIS A 311 12.80 -5.17 -8.17
N ARG A 312 13.56 -4.54 -9.07
CA ARG A 312 13.16 -3.39 -9.89
C ARG A 312 12.39 -3.78 -11.16
N ASN A 313 11.34 -3.01 -11.49
CA ASN A 313 10.88 -2.82 -12.87
C ASN A 313 11.52 -1.55 -13.47
N GLU A 314 11.77 -1.50 -14.78
CA GLU A 314 12.46 -0.39 -15.48
C GLU A 314 11.86 1.02 -15.25
N ILE A 315 10.63 1.09 -14.76
CA ILE A 315 9.81 2.32 -14.56
C ILE A 315 9.77 2.75 -13.08
N GLU A 316 10.29 1.94 -12.15
CA GLU A 316 10.26 2.24 -10.71
C GLU A 316 11.46 3.11 -10.30
N GLU A 317 11.22 4.08 -9.40
CA GLU A 317 12.28 4.82 -8.69
C GLU A 317 13.24 3.84 -7.99
N GLU A 318 14.51 4.21 -7.77
CA GLU A 318 15.56 3.33 -7.21
C GLU A 318 15.25 2.74 -5.80
N LYS A 319 14.14 3.13 -5.17
CA LYS A 319 13.79 2.83 -3.78
C LYS A 319 12.31 2.42 -3.68
N ILE A 320 11.97 1.51 -2.76
CA ILE A 320 10.56 1.24 -2.40
C ILE A 320 9.97 2.53 -1.82
N SER A 321 9.21 3.25 -2.64
CA SER A 321 8.43 4.41 -2.23
C SER A 321 6.96 4.02 -2.17
N SER A 322 6.16 4.75 -1.39
CA SER A 322 4.71 4.50 -1.36
C SER A 322 4.08 4.64 -2.75
N SER A 323 4.70 5.44 -3.64
CA SER A 323 4.26 5.61 -5.03
C SER A 323 4.45 4.33 -5.85
N SER A 324 5.60 3.65 -5.74
CA SER A 324 5.84 2.40 -6.48
C SER A 324 4.88 1.28 -6.03
N LEU A 325 4.57 1.20 -4.73
CA LEU A 325 3.55 0.27 -4.23
C LEU A 325 2.17 0.53 -4.85
N ARG A 326 1.75 1.80 -4.97
CA ARG A 326 0.49 2.14 -5.63
C ARG A 326 0.51 1.77 -7.11
N SER A 327 1.63 1.98 -7.81
CA SER A 327 1.77 1.52 -9.20
C SER A 327 1.66 0.00 -9.33
N ARG A 328 2.22 -0.77 -8.38
CA ARG A 328 2.12 -2.23 -8.36
C ARG A 328 0.70 -2.74 -8.12
N LEU A 329 -0.19 -1.94 -7.54
CA LEU A 329 -1.63 -2.26 -7.39
C LEU A 329 -2.41 -2.13 -8.70
N LEU A 330 -1.88 -1.41 -9.69
CA LEU A 330 -2.55 -1.30 -10.97
C LEU A 330 -2.62 -2.67 -11.65
N GLY A 331 -3.81 -2.98 -12.16
CA GLY A 331 -4.14 -4.27 -12.75
C GLY A 331 -4.30 -5.43 -11.74
N THR A 332 -4.19 -5.20 -10.42
CA THR A 332 -4.55 -6.24 -9.43
C THR A 332 -6.00 -6.07 -8.96
N LEU A 333 -6.57 -7.16 -8.45
CA LEU A 333 -7.86 -7.12 -7.78
C LEU A 333 -7.72 -6.38 -6.44
N LEU A 334 -8.29 -5.19 -6.33
CA LEU A 334 -8.28 -4.39 -5.10
C LEU A 334 -9.36 -4.85 -4.12
N ARG A 335 -10.47 -5.36 -4.65
CA ARG A 335 -11.66 -5.75 -3.89
C ARG A 335 -12.33 -6.94 -4.54
N PRO A 336 -12.89 -7.87 -3.74
CA PRO A 336 -13.61 -9.01 -4.30
C PRO A 336 -14.78 -8.53 -5.19
N PRO A 337 -15.09 -9.25 -6.29
CA PRO A 337 -16.28 -9.01 -7.10
C PRO A 337 -17.54 -8.98 -6.22
N LYS A 338 -18.52 -8.14 -6.57
CA LYS A 338 -19.82 -8.16 -5.89
C LYS A 338 -20.53 -9.50 -6.13
N ASP A 339 -21.47 -9.84 -5.26
CA ASP A 339 -22.38 -10.94 -5.52
C ASP A 339 -23.11 -10.69 -6.86
N SER A 340 -22.91 -11.63 -7.77
CA SER A 340 -23.38 -11.62 -9.15
C SER A 340 -24.11 -12.92 -9.48
N SER A 341 -24.69 -13.57 -8.47
CA SER A 341 -25.44 -14.82 -8.60
C SER A 341 -26.64 -14.74 -9.56
N HIS A 342 -27.17 -13.53 -9.82
CA HIS A 342 -28.21 -13.30 -10.82
C HIS A 342 -27.70 -13.26 -12.26
N LEU A 343 -26.38 -13.12 -12.48
CA LEU A 343 -25.77 -13.12 -13.80
C LEU A 343 -25.32 -14.53 -14.20
N PRO A 344 -25.40 -14.89 -15.49
CA PRO A 344 -24.81 -16.13 -15.96
C PRO A 344 -23.29 -16.09 -15.76
N PRO A 345 -22.64 -17.22 -15.41
CA PRO A 345 -21.19 -17.25 -15.17
C PRO A 345 -20.36 -16.90 -16.41
N ARG A 346 -20.93 -17.12 -17.61
CA ARG A 346 -20.32 -16.83 -18.90
C ARG A 346 -21.31 -16.13 -19.86
N PRO A 347 -20.85 -15.14 -20.65
CA PRO A 347 -19.52 -14.51 -20.58
C PRO A 347 -19.33 -13.75 -19.27
N TYR A 348 -18.11 -13.76 -18.73
CA TYR A 348 -17.75 -12.90 -17.61
C TYR A 348 -17.76 -11.45 -18.07
N VAL A 349 -18.58 -10.62 -17.43
CA VAL A 349 -18.81 -9.23 -17.85
C VAL A 349 -18.01 -8.26 -16.99
N ILE A 350 -17.12 -7.51 -17.61
CA ILE A 350 -16.35 -6.42 -17.02
C ILE A 350 -17.02 -5.10 -17.39
N GLY A 351 -17.30 -4.24 -16.41
CA GLY A 351 -17.67 -2.85 -16.64
C GLY A 351 -16.43 -1.97 -16.67
N LEU A 352 -16.04 -1.46 -17.83
CA LEU A 352 -14.92 -0.52 -17.97
C LEU A 352 -15.43 0.91 -17.89
N THR A 353 -14.91 1.69 -16.95
CA THR A 353 -15.28 3.09 -16.73
C THR A 353 -14.08 3.95 -16.37
N GLY A 354 -14.29 5.26 -16.21
CA GLY A 354 -13.23 6.24 -16.02
C GLY A 354 -13.60 7.62 -16.56
N GLY A 355 -12.96 8.66 -16.04
CA GLY A 355 -13.18 10.04 -16.45
C GLY A 355 -12.94 10.30 -17.95
N SER A 356 -13.43 11.44 -18.44
CA SER A 356 -13.07 11.92 -19.78
C SER A 356 -11.55 12.10 -19.91
N GLY A 357 -10.97 11.68 -21.03
CA GLY A 357 -9.52 11.76 -21.26
C GLY A 357 -8.70 10.58 -20.70
N SER A 358 -9.27 9.71 -19.86
CA SER A 358 -8.54 8.62 -19.20
C SER A 358 -8.06 7.48 -20.09
N GLY A 359 -8.46 7.44 -21.36
CA GLY A 359 -7.99 6.44 -22.31
C GLY A 359 -8.70 5.08 -22.26
N LYS A 360 -9.94 5.01 -21.74
CA LYS A 360 -10.81 3.81 -21.74
C LYS A 360 -10.78 3.03 -23.05
N SER A 361 -11.00 3.71 -24.18
CA SER A 361 -11.05 3.09 -25.51
C SER A 361 -9.72 2.47 -25.94
N SER A 362 -8.58 2.93 -25.43
CA SER A 362 -7.28 2.29 -25.64
C SER A 362 -7.22 0.96 -24.90
N ILE A 363 -7.64 0.93 -23.63
CA ILE A 363 -7.70 -0.29 -22.81
C ILE A 363 -8.70 -1.29 -23.40
N ALA A 364 -9.89 -0.83 -23.82
CA ALA A 364 -10.92 -1.68 -24.42
C ALA A 364 -10.41 -2.40 -25.68
N LYS A 365 -9.69 -1.71 -26.56
CA LYS A 365 -9.05 -2.30 -27.75
C LYS A 365 -8.00 -3.36 -27.39
N GLN A 366 -7.21 -3.11 -26.34
CA GLN A 366 -6.23 -4.10 -25.87
C GLN A 366 -6.93 -5.36 -25.33
N LEU A 367 -8.01 -5.21 -24.58
CA LEU A 367 -8.81 -6.35 -24.09
C LEU A 367 -9.51 -7.10 -25.23
N GLU A 368 -10.00 -6.38 -26.24
CA GLU A 368 -10.56 -6.98 -27.45
C GLU A 368 -9.52 -7.83 -28.19
N ALA A 369 -8.29 -7.33 -28.33
CA ALA A 369 -7.19 -8.08 -28.92
C ALA A 369 -6.81 -9.36 -28.12
N LEU A 370 -7.10 -9.39 -26.82
CA LEU A 370 -6.93 -10.57 -25.95
C LEU A 370 -8.13 -11.54 -26.00
N GLY A 371 -9.17 -11.21 -26.76
CA GLY A 371 -10.32 -12.09 -27.02
C GLY A 371 -11.62 -11.68 -26.31
N ALA A 372 -11.67 -10.55 -25.60
CA ALA A 372 -12.91 -10.04 -25.04
C ALA A 372 -13.83 -9.44 -26.12
N VAL A 373 -15.15 -9.49 -25.90
CA VAL A 373 -16.10 -8.74 -26.74
C VAL A 373 -16.21 -7.31 -26.22
N TRP A 374 -15.85 -6.32 -27.03
CA TRP A 374 -16.01 -4.92 -26.67
C TRP A 374 -17.41 -4.41 -27.00
N ILE A 375 -18.12 -3.95 -25.97
CA ILE A 375 -19.45 -3.32 -26.05
C ILE A 375 -19.29 -1.84 -25.70
N ASP A 376 -19.28 -1.00 -26.72
CA ASP A 376 -19.11 0.46 -26.61
C ASP A 376 -20.47 1.13 -26.37
N CYS A 377 -20.71 1.58 -25.14
CA CYS A 377 -22.00 2.19 -24.77
C CYS A 377 -22.22 3.56 -25.41
N ASP A 378 -21.17 4.28 -25.83
CA ASP A 378 -21.33 5.54 -26.55
C ASP A 378 -21.89 5.27 -27.95
N LYS A 379 -21.44 4.20 -28.61
CA LYS A 379 -22.04 3.73 -29.88
C LYS A 379 -23.48 3.28 -29.69
N LEU A 380 -23.77 2.47 -28.66
CA LEU A 380 -25.13 2.02 -28.38
C LEU A 380 -26.07 3.19 -28.05
N GLY A 381 -25.59 4.21 -27.35
CA GLY A 381 -26.35 5.45 -27.12
C GLY A 381 -26.78 6.14 -28.40
N HIS A 382 -25.98 6.06 -29.48
CA HIS A 382 -26.39 6.56 -30.80
C HIS A 382 -27.46 5.69 -31.46
N GLU A 383 -27.42 4.37 -31.25
CA GLU A 383 -28.43 3.45 -31.76
C GLU A 383 -29.80 3.66 -31.10
N VAL A 384 -29.83 4.04 -29.83
CA VAL A 384 -31.08 4.35 -29.11
C VAL A 384 -31.84 5.53 -29.73
N TYR A 385 -31.14 6.47 -30.36
CA TYR A 385 -31.75 7.61 -31.06
C TYR A 385 -32.27 7.27 -32.47
N GLN A 386 -32.25 6.01 -32.89
CA GLN A 386 -32.74 5.62 -34.21
C GLN A 386 -34.22 6.00 -34.39
N LEU A 387 -34.51 6.41 -35.61
CA LEU A 387 -35.83 6.83 -36.06
C LEU A 387 -36.89 5.76 -35.77
N GLY A 388 -37.94 6.16 -35.04
CA GLY A 388 -39.07 5.29 -34.70
C GLY A 388 -38.89 4.45 -33.44
N GLY A 389 -37.77 4.56 -32.72
CA GLY A 389 -37.60 3.93 -31.41
C GLY A 389 -38.41 4.62 -30.29
N ASP A 390 -38.71 3.90 -29.22
CA ASP A 390 -39.45 4.46 -28.07
C ASP A 390 -38.71 5.63 -27.41
N ALA A 391 -37.39 5.51 -27.23
CA ALA A 391 -36.54 6.60 -26.75
C ALA A 391 -36.61 7.84 -27.64
N TYR A 392 -36.57 7.67 -28.96
CA TYR A 392 -36.69 8.77 -29.91
C TYR A 392 -38.00 9.55 -29.68
N HIS A 393 -39.14 8.85 -29.56
CA HIS A 393 -40.43 9.50 -29.31
C HIS A 393 -40.51 10.19 -27.94
N ARG A 394 -39.97 9.57 -26.88
CA ARG A 394 -39.92 10.15 -25.54
C ARG A 394 -39.06 11.40 -25.49
N VAL A 395 -37.90 11.38 -26.13
CA VAL A 395 -37.00 12.54 -26.22
C VAL A 395 -37.66 13.69 -26.98
N LEU A 396 -38.37 13.42 -28.08
CA LEU A 396 -39.13 14.46 -28.79
C LEU A 396 -40.24 15.09 -27.96
N ARG A 397 -40.94 14.28 -27.16
CA ARG A 397 -42.01 14.77 -26.29
C ARG A 397 -41.47 15.74 -25.24
N GLU A 398 -40.31 15.44 -24.67
CA GLU A 398 -39.74 16.26 -23.57
C GLU A 398 -38.91 17.46 -24.04
N PHE A 399 -38.19 17.32 -25.15
CA PHE A 399 -37.26 18.34 -25.64
C PHE A 399 -37.74 19.06 -26.89
N GLY A 400 -38.94 18.76 -27.38
CA GLY A 400 -39.59 19.39 -28.52
C GLY A 400 -39.10 18.89 -29.87
N SER A 401 -39.75 19.30 -30.96
CA SER A 401 -39.40 18.91 -32.33
C SER A 401 -38.21 19.68 -32.91
N GLU A 402 -37.81 20.78 -32.27
CA GLU A 402 -36.70 21.65 -32.68
C GLU A 402 -35.32 20.99 -32.55
N ILE A 403 -35.22 19.85 -31.86
CA ILE A 403 -34.01 19.03 -31.79
C ILE A 403 -33.91 18.01 -32.92
N VAL A 404 -34.75 18.12 -33.96
CA VAL A 404 -34.76 17.20 -35.11
C VAL A 404 -34.18 17.86 -36.34
N ASN A 405 -33.27 17.17 -37.02
CA ASN A 405 -32.72 17.57 -38.31
C ASN A 405 -33.75 17.41 -39.44
N LYS A 406 -33.46 17.97 -40.62
CA LYS A 406 -34.34 17.83 -41.80
C LYS A 406 -34.52 16.38 -42.26
N ASP A 407 -33.53 15.53 -42.01
CA ASP A 407 -33.56 14.08 -42.30
C ASP A 407 -34.29 13.26 -41.22
N LYS A 408 -34.93 13.94 -40.26
CA LYS A 408 -35.63 13.39 -39.10
C LYS A 408 -34.72 12.77 -38.02
N THR A 409 -33.39 12.85 -38.14
CA THR A 409 -32.49 12.39 -37.08
C THR A 409 -32.40 13.40 -35.94
N ILE A 410 -32.01 12.96 -34.73
CA ILE A 410 -31.82 13.89 -33.61
C ILE A 410 -30.55 14.74 -33.81
N ASN A 411 -30.73 16.05 -33.75
CA ASN A 411 -29.67 17.03 -33.71
C ASN A 411 -29.04 17.06 -32.31
N ARG A 412 -28.01 16.22 -32.11
CA ARG A 412 -27.24 16.12 -30.86
C ARG A 412 -26.64 17.45 -30.40
N ARG A 413 -26.29 18.37 -31.31
CA ARG A 413 -25.75 19.68 -30.94
C ARG A 413 -26.84 20.58 -30.36
N ALA A 414 -28.03 20.57 -30.95
CA ALA A 414 -29.18 21.30 -30.43
C ALA A 414 -29.68 20.71 -29.10
N LEU A 415 -29.76 19.38 -29.00
CA LEU A 415 -30.09 18.69 -27.75
C LEU A 415 -29.05 18.97 -26.66
N GLY A 416 -27.76 18.88 -27.00
CA GLY A 416 -26.65 19.22 -26.12
C GLY A 416 -26.78 20.61 -25.52
N LYS A 417 -27.06 21.63 -26.34
CA LYS A 417 -27.29 23.01 -25.84
C LYS A 417 -28.44 23.13 -24.84
N LYS A 418 -29.43 22.23 -24.87
CA LYS A 418 -30.57 22.23 -23.94
C LYS A 418 -30.28 21.50 -22.63
N VAL A 419 -29.38 20.52 -22.64
CA VAL A 419 -29.08 19.66 -21.48
C VAL A 419 -27.77 20.03 -20.78
N PHE A 420 -26.75 20.48 -21.51
CA PHE A 420 -25.49 20.89 -20.91
C PHE A 420 -25.68 22.20 -20.12
N GLY A 421 -25.20 22.20 -18.87
CA GLY A 421 -25.38 23.32 -17.93
C GLY A 421 -26.72 23.31 -17.17
N ASN A 422 -27.61 22.35 -17.43
CA ASN A 422 -28.87 22.19 -16.69
C ASN A 422 -29.02 20.75 -16.17
N GLN A 423 -28.79 20.56 -14.87
CA GLN A 423 -28.81 19.23 -14.23
C GLN A 423 -30.18 18.54 -14.32
N GLU A 424 -31.29 19.27 -14.21
CA GLU A 424 -32.64 18.70 -14.31
C GLU A 424 -32.91 18.19 -15.73
N ARG A 425 -32.57 19.00 -16.74
CA ARG A 425 -32.73 18.62 -18.15
C ARG A 425 -31.83 17.46 -18.53
N LEU A 426 -30.59 17.44 -18.05
CA LEU A 426 -29.69 16.32 -18.26
C LEU A 426 -30.26 15.04 -17.63
N LYS A 427 -30.78 15.14 -16.40
CA LYS A 427 -31.41 14.01 -15.72
C LYS A 427 -32.63 13.46 -16.48
N CYS A 428 -33.51 14.32 -16.97
CA CYS A 428 -34.65 13.88 -17.79
C CYS A 428 -34.20 13.12 -19.05
N LEU A 429 -33.13 13.58 -19.70
CA LEU A 429 -32.58 12.87 -20.87
C LEU A 429 -32.01 11.50 -20.46
N THR A 430 -31.22 11.45 -19.40
CA THR A 430 -30.59 10.20 -18.94
C THR A 430 -31.61 9.18 -18.44
N ASP A 431 -32.69 9.62 -17.78
CA ASP A 431 -33.78 8.76 -17.30
C ASP A 431 -34.57 8.10 -18.46
N ILE A 432 -34.54 8.71 -19.64
CA ILE A 432 -35.08 8.10 -20.87
C ILE A 432 -34.06 7.18 -21.53
N MET A 433 -32.82 7.64 -21.65
CA MET A 433 -31.79 6.98 -22.47
C MET A 433 -31.17 5.77 -21.78
N TRP A 434 -30.79 5.86 -20.51
CA TRP A 434 -30.04 4.82 -19.83
C TRP A 434 -30.74 3.46 -19.77
N PRO A 435 -32.06 3.37 -19.47
CA PRO A 435 -32.76 2.09 -19.49
C PRO A 435 -32.73 1.42 -20.88
N GLU A 436 -32.82 2.20 -21.95
CA GLU A 436 -32.80 1.66 -23.32
C GLU A 436 -31.39 1.23 -23.73
N ILE A 437 -30.35 1.96 -23.33
CA ILE A 437 -28.96 1.53 -23.54
C ILE A 437 -28.68 0.23 -22.78
N ALA A 438 -29.12 0.12 -21.53
CA ALA A 438 -28.96 -1.09 -20.72
C ALA A 438 -29.61 -2.32 -21.38
N LYS A 439 -30.79 -2.16 -22.00
CA LYS A 439 -31.43 -3.24 -22.78
C LYS A 439 -30.57 -3.68 -23.97
N LEU A 440 -29.98 -2.73 -24.71
CA LEU A 440 -29.08 -3.05 -25.83
C LEU A 440 -27.80 -3.74 -25.35
N VAL A 441 -27.23 -3.30 -24.23
CA VAL A 441 -26.07 -3.95 -23.60
C VAL A 441 -26.39 -5.39 -23.24
N MET A 442 -27.50 -5.64 -22.53
CA MET A 442 -27.94 -7.01 -22.18
C MET A 442 -28.16 -7.88 -23.42
N LYS A 443 -28.74 -7.31 -24.49
CA LYS A 443 -28.91 -8.01 -25.77
C LYS A 443 -27.56 -8.40 -26.38
N ARG A 444 -26.57 -7.50 -26.34
CA ARG A 444 -25.22 -7.76 -26.87
C ARG A 444 -24.45 -8.78 -26.04
N ILE A 445 -24.61 -8.76 -24.71
CA ILE A 445 -24.07 -9.78 -23.81
C ILE A 445 -24.70 -11.16 -24.11
N SER A 446 -26.03 -11.21 -24.29
CA SER A 446 -26.71 -12.45 -24.66
C SER A 446 -26.22 -12.99 -26.00
N GLN A 447 -26.04 -12.13 -27.00
CA GLN A 447 -25.49 -12.54 -28.29
C GLN A 447 -24.06 -13.09 -28.15
N ALA A 448 -23.19 -12.42 -27.38
CA ALA A 448 -21.84 -12.89 -27.13
C ALA A 448 -21.82 -14.25 -26.43
N ARG A 449 -22.77 -14.49 -25.51
CA ARG A 449 -22.98 -15.81 -24.89
C ARG A 449 -23.33 -16.87 -25.92
N ASP A 450 -24.29 -16.58 -26.80
CA ASP A 450 -24.75 -17.52 -27.82
C ASP A 450 -23.63 -17.81 -28.86
N GLU A 451 -22.69 -16.87 -29.04
CA GLU A 451 -21.46 -17.04 -29.82
C GLU A 451 -20.31 -17.75 -29.05
N GLY A 452 -20.56 -18.22 -27.82
CA GLY A 452 -19.59 -18.97 -27.01
C GLY A 452 -18.46 -18.12 -26.42
N LYS A 453 -18.63 -16.80 -26.36
CA LYS A 453 -17.61 -15.87 -25.85
C LYS A 453 -17.43 -16.02 -24.34
N GLN A 454 -16.19 -15.88 -23.89
CA GLN A 454 -15.84 -16.09 -22.48
C GLN A 454 -15.89 -14.80 -21.66
N VAL A 455 -15.57 -13.65 -22.26
CA VAL A 455 -15.49 -12.36 -21.57
C VAL A 455 -16.10 -11.25 -22.42
N CYS A 456 -16.85 -10.35 -21.78
CA CYS A 456 -17.39 -9.12 -22.36
C CYS A 456 -16.89 -7.90 -21.60
N VAL A 457 -16.60 -6.81 -22.31
CA VAL A 457 -16.22 -5.52 -21.73
C VAL A 457 -17.28 -4.48 -22.11
N VAL A 458 -18.06 -4.05 -21.12
CA VAL A 458 -19.03 -2.95 -21.25
C VAL A 458 -18.30 -1.65 -20.96
N ASP A 459 -17.94 -0.91 -22.01
CA ASP A 459 -17.25 0.39 -21.92
C ASP A 459 -18.28 1.51 -21.78
N ALA A 460 -18.40 2.07 -20.59
CA ALA A 460 -19.36 3.13 -20.27
C ALA A 460 -18.74 4.17 -19.33
N ALA A 461 -18.65 5.43 -19.80
CA ALA A 461 -18.16 6.55 -19.00
C ALA A 461 -19.05 6.87 -17.79
N VAL A 462 -20.32 6.46 -17.83
CA VAL A 462 -21.34 6.71 -16.77
C VAL A 462 -21.77 5.42 -16.06
N LEU A 463 -20.98 4.34 -16.14
CA LEU A 463 -21.33 3.03 -15.60
C LEU A 463 -21.80 3.10 -14.14
N LEU A 464 -21.07 3.87 -13.31
CA LEU A 464 -21.33 4.00 -11.89
C LEU A 464 -22.51 4.94 -11.62
N GLU A 465 -22.55 6.09 -12.29
CA GLU A 465 -23.61 7.08 -12.19
C GLU A 465 -24.97 6.53 -12.63
N ALA A 466 -24.99 5.67 -13.65
CA ALA A 466 -26.19 5.03 -14.18
C ALA A 466 -26.63 3.80 -13.36
N GLY A 467 -25.88 3.41 -12.32
CA GLY A 467 -26.20 2.24 -11.50
C GLY A 467 -26.07 0.91 -12.26
N TRP A 468 -25.26 0.85 -13.32
CA TRP A 468 -25.09 -0.34 -14.14
C TRP A 468 -24.13 -1.38 -13.53
N THR A 469 -23.77 -1.23 -12.27
CA THR A 469 -22.91 -2.22 -11.58
C THR A 469 -23.56 -3.59 -11.48
N ASP A 470 -24.89 -3.67 -11.54
CA ASP A 470 -25.62 -4.94 -11.47
C ASP A 470 -25.64 -5.69 -12.82
N LEU A 471 -25.18 -5.04 -13.90
CA LEU A 471 -25.03 -5.65 -15.22
C LEU A 471 -23.66 -6.32 -15.42
N VAL A 472 -22.74 -6.16 -14.45
CA VAL A 472 -21.34 -6.56 -14.57
C VAL A 472 -20.87 -7.33 -13.33
N HIS A 473 -19.87 -8.19 -13.49
CA HIS A 473 -19.29 -8.96 -12.40
C HIS A 473 -18.19 -8.17 -11.68
N GLU A 474 -17.38 -7.44 -12.43
CA GLU A 474 -16.32 -6.57 -11.94
C GLU A 474 -16.36 -5.20 -12.60
N VAL A 475 -16.07 -4.16 -11.82
CA VAL A 475 -15.87 -2.80 -12.32
C VAL A 475 -14.38 -2.51 -12.43
N TRP A 476 -13.93 -2.16 -13.63
CA TRP A 476 -12.58 -1.73 -13.93
C TRP A 476 -12.59 -0.23 -14.19
N VAL A 477 -11.78 0.52 -13.44
CA VAL A 477 -11.70 1.98 -13.55
C VAL A 477 -10.35 2.38 -14.12
N THR A 478 -10.35 3.28 -15.10
CA THR A 478 -9.13 3.93 -15.56
C THR A 478 -9.04 5.38 -15.08
N ILE A 479 -7.90 5.71 -14.47
CA ILE A 479 -7.61 7.00 -13.85
C ILE A 479 -6.39 7.67 -14.48
N ILE A 480 -6.39 9.01 -14.46
CA ILE A 480 -5.23 9.86 -14.78
C ILE A 480 -5.35 11.17 -13.98
N PRO A 481 -4.26 11.89 -13.72
CA PRO A 481 -4.34 13.21 -13.09
C PRO A 481 -5.28 14.15 -13.86
N GLU A 482 -6.03 14.96 -13.13
CA GLU A 482 -6.96 15.96 -13.69
C GLU A 482 -6.28 16.88 -14.71
N GLU A 483 -5.05 17.32 -14.42
CA GLU A 483 -4.24 18.15 -15.31
C GLU A 483 -4.01 17.46 -16.67
N GLU A 484 -3.69 16.17 -16.67
CA GLU A 484 -3.50 15.36 -17.87
C GLU A 484 -4.82 15.12 -18.61
N ALA A 485 -5.92 14.89 -17.87
CA ALA A 485 -7.24 14.73 -18.46
C ALA A 485 -7.69 15.99 -19.21
N VAL A 486 -7.50 17.17 -18.61
CA VAL A 486 -7.81 18.46 -19.24
C VAL A 486 -6.98 18.64 -20.50
N LEU A 487 -5.66 18.42 -20.45
CA LEU A 487 -4.77 18.50 -21.61
C LEU A 487 -5.29 17.63 -22.77
N ARG A 488 -5.52 16.33 -22.51
CA ARG A 488 -6.01 15.40 -23.53
C ARG A 488 -7.37 15.79 -24.14
N ILE A 489 -8.28 16.32 -23.32
CA ILE A 489 -9.60 16.77 -23.81
C ILE A 489 -9.44 18.00 -24.70
N THR A 490 -8.63 18.97 -24.29
CA THR A 490 -8.41 20.20 -25.07
C THR A 490 -7.75 19.91 -26.42
N GLU A 491 -6.72 19.06 -26.44
CA GLU A 491 -6.00 18.70 -27.67
C GLU A 491 -6.86 17.87 -28.64
N ARG A 492 -7.58 16.87 -28.11
CA ARG A 492 -8.40 15.96 -28.93
C ARG A 492 -9.67 16.65 -29.46
N ASP A 493 -10.36 17.42 -28.62
CA ASP A 493 -11.69 17.96 -28.94
C ASP A 493 -11.64 19.42 -29.41
N GLY A 494 -10.50 20.11 -29.29
CA GLY A 494 -10.34 21.52 -29.68
C GLY A 494 -11.17 22.48 -28.84
N VAL A 495 -11.40 22.16 -27.57
CA VAL A 495 -12.22 22.95 -26.62
C VAL A 495 -11.34 23.77 -25.67
N SER A 496 -11.91 24.77 -25.01
CA SER A 496 -11.18 25.55 -24.00
C SER A 496 -10.89 24.73 -22.75
N THR A 497 -9.90 25.16 -21.97
CA THR A 497 -9.54 24.59 -20.68
C THR A 497 -10.72 24.59 -19.69
N GLU A 498 -11.52 25.66 -19.70
CA GLU A 498 -12.70 25.81 -18.84
C GLU A 498 -13.79 24.81 -19.23
N ASP A 499 -14.03 24.64 -20.54
CA ASP A 499 -15.01 23.66 -21.05
C ASP A 499 -14.58 22.22 -20.72
N ALA A 500 -13.28 21.91 -20.87
CA ALA A 500 -12.72 20.61 -20.49
C ALA A 500 -12.87 20.32 -18.99
N LEU A 501 -12.58 21.32 -18.15
CA LEU A 501 -12.75 21.21 -16.70
C LEU A 501 -14.21 21.02 -16.29
N HIS A 502 -15.13 21.77 -16.90
CA HIS A 502 -16.56 21.63 -16.64
C HIS A 502 -17.08 20.23 -17.00
N ARG A 503 -16.57 19.63 -18.09
CA ARG A 503 -16.88 18.24 -18.44
C ARG A 503 -16.39 17.27 -17.37
N LEU A 504 -15.15 17.42 -16.91
CA LEU A 504 -14.58 16.55 -15.87
C LEU A 504 -15.38 16.66 -14.56
N GLN A 505 -15.73 17.88 -14.14
CA GLN A 505 -16.46 18.14 -12.91
C GLN A 505 -17.93 17.67 -12.95
N SER A 506 -18.48 17.41 -14.14
CA SER A 506 -19.83 16.85 -14.29
C SER A 506 -19.90 15.34 -14.03
N GLN A 507 -18.75 14.66 -13.98
CA GLN A 507 -18.62 13.22 -13.72
C GLN A 507 -18.19 12.98 -12.27
N TRP A 508 -18.32 11.74 -11.79
CA TRP A 508 -17.72 11.37 -10.51
C TRP A 508 -16.20 11.53 -10.55
N SER A 509 -15.62 12.05 -9.47
CA SER A 509 -14.17 12.15 -9.34
C SER A 509 -13.52 10.76 -9.34
N ASP A 510 -12.27 10.69 -9.80
CA ASP A 510 -11.50 9.44 -9.84
C ASP A 510 -11.47 8.74 -8.48
N GLY A 511 -11.33 9.47 -7.38
CA GLY A 511 -11.40 8.91 -6.02
C GLY A 511 -12.71 8.18 -5.74
N LYS A 512 -13.85 8.78 -6.11
CA LYS A 512 -15.17 8.16 -5.93
C LYS A 512 -15.38 6.96 -6.87
N GLN A 513 -14.80 6.99 -8.07
CA GLN A 513 -14.85 5.84 -8.98
C GLN A 513 -13.98 4.67 -8.45
N VAL A 514 -12.77 4.96 -7.98
CA VAL A 514 -11.86 3.99 -7.35
C VAL A 514 -12.47 3.37 -6.09
N GLU A 515 -13.32 4.11 -5.37
CA GLU A 515 -14.14 3.57 -4.27
C GLU A 515 -15.11 2.46 -4.70
N HIS A 516 -15.40 2.29 -5.98
CA HIS A 516 -16.29 1.26 -6.50
C HIS A 516 -15.56 0.26 -7.42
N ALA A 517 -14.26 0.44 -7.62
CA ALA A 517 -13.45 -0.37 -8.53
C ALA A 517 -13.06 -1.72 -7.90
N ASN A 518 -13.16 -2.78 -8.70
CA ASN A 518 -12.50 -4.06 -8.45
C ASN A 518 -11.06 -4.03 -8.93
N VAL A 519 -10.81 -3.41 -10.09
CA VAL A 519 -9.48 -3.24 -10.68
C VAL A 519 -9.30 -1.79 -11.11
N VAL A 520 -8.10 -1.24 -10.92
CA VAL A 520 -7.74 0.11 -11.38
C VAL A 520 -6.60 0.03 -12.37
N LEU A 521 -6.70 0.81 -13.45
CA LEU A 521 -5.69 0.94 -14.50
C LEU A 521 -5.34 2.43 -14.68
N SER A 522 -4.16 2.72 -15.21
CA SER A 522 -3.75 4.08 -15.54
C SER A 522 -3.07 4.14 -16.89
N THR A 523 -3.45 5.15 -17.68
CA THR A 523 -2.85 5.46 -18.98
C THR A 523 -1.94 6.69 -18.91
N LEU A 524 -1.44 7.02 -17.71
CA LEU A 524 -0.59 8.18 -17.46
C LEU A 524 0.78 8.10 -18.15
N TRP A 525 1.36 6.91 -18.17
CA TRP A 525 2.70 6.65 -18.71
C TRP A 525 2.65 6.18 -20.16
N GLU A 526 3.80 5.74 -20.67
CA GLU A 526 3.95 5.22 -22.03
C GLU A 526 2.98 4.05 -22.30
N PRO A 527 2.55 3.85 -23.56
CA PRO A 527 1.60 2.80 -23.92
C PRO A 527 2.00 1.39 -23.46
N GLU A 528 3.29 1.08 -23.45
CA GLU A 528 3.85 -0.19 -23.00
C GLU A 528 3.59 -0.42 -21.50
N VAL A 529 3.59 0.63 -20.69
CA VAL A 529 3.28 0.56 -19.25
C VAL A 529 1.80 0.20 -19.06
N THR A 530 0.92 0.81 -19.85
CA THR A 530 -0.51 0.47 -19.85
C THR A 530 -0.71 -0.98 -20.29
N GLN A 531 -0.01 -1.42 -21.33
CA GLN A 531 -0.10 -2.79 -21.83
C GLN A 531 0.30 -3.82 -20.77
N LYS A 532 1.39 -3.58 -20.03
CA LYS A 532 1.79 -4.44 -18.90
C LYS A 532 0.69 -4.54 -17.83
N GLN A 533 0.03 -3.42 -17.50
CA GLN A 533 -1.08 -3.42 -16.54
C GLN A 533 -2.29 -4.23 -17.06
N VAL A 534 -2.67 -4.06 -18.33
CA VAL A 534 -3.79 -4.78 -18.95
C VAL A 534 -3.52 -6.28 -19.02
N LEU A 535 -2.32 -6.68 -19.44
CA LEU A 535 -1.92 -8.09 -19.49
C LEU A 535 -1.94 -8.73 -18.10
N LYS A 536 -1.43 -8.03 -17.09
CA LYS A 536 -1.49 -8.49 -15.69
C LYS A 536 -2.93 -8.65 -15.21
N ALA A 537 -3.79 -7.66 -15.46
CA ALA A 537 -5.19 -7.71 -15.08
C ALA A 537 -5.94 -8.84 -15.77
N TRP A 538 -5.66 -9.06 -17.06
CA TRP A 538 -6.23 -10.14 -17.86
C TRP A 538 -5.80 -11.51 -17.33
N SER A 539 -4.50 -11.73 -17.10
CA SER A 539 -3.99 -13.00 -16.56
C SER A 539 -4.65 -13.34 -15.23
N LEU A 540 -4.68 -12.39 -14.29
CA LEU A 540 -5.31 -12.60 -12.99
C LEU A 540 -6.82 -12.83 -13.12
N LEU A 541 -7.49 -12.23 -14.10
CA LEU A 541 -8.90 -12.50 -14.37
C LEU A 541 -9.12 -13.93 -14.87
N GLN A 542 -8.30 -14.38 -15.82
CA GLN A 542 -8.38 -15.74 -16.37
C GLN A 542 -8.24 -16.79 -15.25
N GLU A 543 -7.26 -16.62 -14.36
CA GLU A 543 -7.10 -17.47 -13.17
C GLU A 543 -8.37 -17.51 -12.30
N ARG A 544 -9.01 -16.36 -12.07
CA ARG A 544 -10.24 -16.27 -11.25
C ARG A 544 -11.45 -16.94 -11.90
N ILE A 545 -11.60 -16.82 -13.21
CA ILE A 545 -12.75 -17.42 -13.93
C ILE A 545 -12.55 -18.91 -14.15
N GLU A 546 -11.31 -19.40 -14.24
CA GLU A 546 -11.00 -20.83 -14.32
C GLU A 546 -11.17 -21.53 -12.96
N GLN A 547 -10.80 -20.86 -11.87
CA GLN A 547 -10.93 -21.38 -10.49
C GLN A 547 -12.36 -21.38 -9.94
N LYS A 548 -13.35 -20.85 -10.68
CA LYS A 548 -14.77 -21.07 -10.40
C LYS A 548 -15.27 -22.18 -11.35
N PRO A 549 -15.21 -23.47 -10.96
CA PRO A 549 -15.83 -24.50 -11.79
C PRO A 549 -17.33 -24.22 -11.89
N GLU A 550 -17.88 -24.48 -13.06
CA GLU A 550 -19.32 -24.57 -13.29
C GLU A 550 -19.89 -25.65 -12.34
N GLY A 551 -20.51 -25.24 -11.22
CA GLY A 551 -21.27 -26.13 -10.34
C GLY A 551 -20.91 -26.06 -8.86
N LEU A 552 -21.63 -25.21 -8.13
CA LEU A 552 -22.17 -25.50 -6.80
C LEU A 552 -23.65 -25.11 -6.79
#